data_AF-A0A158EP48-F1
#
_entry.id   AF-A0A158EP48-F1
#
_cell.length_a   1.000
_cell.length_b   1.000
_cell.length_c   1.000
_cell.angle_alpha   90.00
_cell.angle_beta   90.00
_cell.angle_gamma   90.00
#
_symmetry.space_group_name_H-M   'P 1'
#
loop_
_entity.id
_entity.type
_entity.pdbx_description
1 polymer ?
#
loop_
_entity_poly.entity_id
_entity_poly.type
_entity_poly.pdbx_seq_one_letter_code
_entity_poly.pdbx_strand_id
1 'polypeptide(L)' 'MRTAAAVQVASAVPGNLIDQITRDALRRASMAPTYMEALDITGAALIAVAYLAKAEVNHG' A
#
# COMPACT_ATOMS: atom_id res chain seq x y z
N MET A 1 -12.66 23.45 26.29
CA MET A 1 -11.53 22.49 26.39
C MET A 1 -11.93 21.20 25.68
N ARG A 2 -11.04 20.68 24.82
CA ARG A 2 -11.14 19.51 23.91
C ARG A 2 -11.92 19.70 22.59
N THR A 3 -11.17 20.21 21.63
CA THR A 3 -11.28 20.08 20.17
C THR A 3 -11.41 18.63 19.70
N ALA A 4 -12.49 18.30 19.00
CA ALA A 4 -12.53 17.18 18.06
C ALA A 4 -12.34 17.79 16.67
N ALA A 5 -11.07 17.85 16.25
CA ALA A 5 -10.69 18.36 14.94
C ALA A 5 -11.32 17.51 13.83
N ALA A 6 -11.87 18.20 12.83
CA ALA A 6 -12.33 17.64 11.59
C ALA A 6 -11.24 16.75 10.95
N VAL A 7 -11.52 15.46 10.76
CA VAL A 7 -10.75 14.65 9.81
C VAL A 7 -11.33 14.90 8.42
N GLN A 8 -11.00 16.08 7.90
CA GLN A 8 -11.11 16.41 6.50
C GLN A 8 -9.94 15.72 5.78
N VAL A 9 -10.17 14.56 5.16
CA VAL A 9 -9.25 14.07 4.13
C VAL A 9 -10.01 14.07 2.81
N ALA A 10 -9.91 15.22 2.17
CA ALA A 10 -10.37 15.48 0.82
C ALA A 10 -9.68 14.54 -0.18
N SER A 11 -10.45 14.14 -1.18
CA SER A 11 -10.05 13.43 -2.40
C SER A 11 -9.12 14.25 -3.31
N ALA A 12 -8.03 13.66 -3.85
CA ALA A 12 -7.54 13.85 -5.25
C ALA A 12 -6.25 13.05 -5.61
N VAL A 13 -6.39 11.96 -6.38
CA VAL A 13 -5.52 11.31 -7.43
C VAL A 13 -4.05 10.89 -7.09
N PRO A 14 -3.36 10.12 -7.98
CA PRO A 14 -2.88 8.74 -7.80
C PRO A 14 -1.47 8.63 -7.20
N GLY A 15 -1.09 9.49 -6.23
CA GLY A 15 0.06 9.24 -5.35
C GLY A 15 -0.18 8.12 -4.32
N ASN A 16 -1.15 7.24 -4.59
CA ASN A 16 -1.97 6.53 -3.61
C ASN A 16 -1.95 5.00 -3.81
N LEU A 17 -1.65 4.50 -5.01
CA LEU A 17 -1.78 3.07 -5.29
C LEU A 17 -0.64 2.23 -4.69
N ILE A 18 0.62 2.68 -4.81
CA ILE A 18 1.77 2.05 -4.15
C ILE A 18 1.57 2.04 -2.64
N ASP A 19 1.08 3.16 -2.09
CA ASP A 19 0.77 3.33 -0.68
C ASP A 19 -0.36 2.40 -0.20
N GLN A 20 -1.40 2.20 -1.03
CA GLN A 20 -2.48 1.24 -0.77
C GLN A 20 -1.98 -0.20 -0.79
N ILE A 21 -1.21 -0.59 -1.81
CA ILE A 21 -0.60 -1.92 -1.92
C ILE A 21 0.27 -2.20 -0.70
N THR A 22 1.09 -1.22 -0.31
CA THR A 22 1.98 -1.34 0.85
C THR A 22 1.17 -1.50 2.14
N ARG A 23 0.16 -0.66 2.38
CA ARG A 23 -0.69 -0.77 3.59
C ARG A 23 -1.48 -2.07 3.65
N ASP A 24 -1.98 -2.56 2.51
CA ASP A 24 -2.69 -3.84 2.45
C ASP A 24 -1.76 -5.02 2.74
N ALA A 25 -0.58 -5.03 2.10
CA ALA A 25 0.43 -6.05 2.31
C ALA A 25 0.87 -6.12 3.77
N LEU A 26 1.14 -4.97 4.39
CA LEU A 26 1.51 -4.90 5.81
C LEU A 26 0.41 -5.43 6.72
N ARG A 27 -0.85 -5.05 6.46
CA ARG A 27 -2.00 -5.56 7.23
C ARG A 27 -2.10 -7.08 7.13
N ARG A 28 -2.04 -7.62 5.91
CA ARG A 28 -2.16 -9.07 5.67
C ARG A 28 -0.97 -9.85 6.24
N ALA A 29 0.24 -9.34 6.07
CA ALA A 29 1.45 -9.95 6.63
C ALA A 29 1.43 -9.98 8.16
N SER A 30 0.89 -8.95 8.82
CA SER A 30 0.75 -8.92 10.28
C SER A 30 -0.23 -9.97 10.85
N MET A 31 -1.13 -10.48 9.99
CA MET A 31 -2.12 -11.50 10.34
C MET A 31 -1.73 -12.89 9.84
N ALA A 32 -0.59 -13.02 9.16
CA ALA A 32 -0.16 -14.29 8.58
C ALA A 32 0.21 -15.29 9.68
N PRO A 33 -0.22 -16.55 9.58
CA PRO A 33 0.02 -17.59 10.59
C PRO A 33 1.48 -18.05 10.63
N THR A 34 2.27 -17.75 9.61
CA THR A 34 3.70 -18.09 9.55
C THR A 34 4.53 -16.95 8.96
N TYR A 35 5.82 -16.91 9.34
CA TYR A 35 6.77 -15.99 8.73
C TYR A 35 6.90 -16.19 7.21
N MET A 36 6.81 -17.42 6.72
CA MET A 36 6.87 -17.66 5.27
C MET A 36 5.69 -17.04 4.55
N GLU A 37 4.47 -17.22 5.07
CA GLU A 37 3.28 -16.63 4.46
C GLU A 37 3.29 -15.10 4.52
N ALA A 38 3.81 -14.50 5.59
CA ALA A 38 4.06 -13.07 5.66
C ALA A 38 5.02 -12.61 4.55
N LEU A 39 6.12 -13.34 4.33
CA LEU A 39 7.09 -13.03 3.28
C LEU A 39 6.47 -13.18 1.87
N ASP A 40 5.69 -14.22 1.62
CA ASP A 40 4.98 -14.42 0.35
C ASP A 40 4.03 -13.26 0.04
N ILE A 41 3.26 -12.81 1.03
CA ILE A 41 2.36 -11.64 0.91
C ILE A 41 3.17 -10.38 0.55
N THR A 42 4.28 -10.14 1.25
CA THR A 42 5.12 -8.97 0.95
C THR A 42 5.80 -9.06 -0.42
N GLY A 43 6.24 -10.25 -0.83
CA GLY A 43 6.83 -10.49 -2.15
C GLY A 43 5.85 -10.19 -3.28
N ALA A 44 4.61 -10.66 -3.16
CA ALA A 44 3.54 -10.37 -4.12
C ALA A 44 3.27 -8.85 -4.25
N ALA A 45 3.29 -8.12 -3.13
CA ALA A 45 3.11 -6.68 -3.12
C ALA A 45 4.26 -5.94 -3.82
N LEU A 46 5.51 -6.34 -3.57
CA LEU A 46 6.68 -5.76 -4.23
C LEU A 46 6.65 -5.99 -5.75
N ILE A 47 6.22 -7.17 -6.20
CA ILE A 47 6.04 -7.47 -7.61
C ILE A 47 5.01 -6.51 -8.23
N ALA A 48 3.86 -6.30 -7.58
CA ALA A 48 2.84 -5.37 -8.05
C ALA A 48 3.36 -3.93 -8.15
N VAL A 49 4.11 -3.45 -7.14
CA VAL A 49 4.74 -2.12 -7.15
C VAL A 49 5.76 -2.02 -8.29
N ALA A 50 6.57 -3.05 -8.53
CA ALA A 50 7.53 -3.06 -9.62
C ALA A 50 6.86 -2.98 -10.99
N TYR A 51 5.72 -3.65 -11.18
CA TYR A 51 4.92 -3.52 -12.41
C TYR A 51 4.38 -2.10 -12.60
N LEU A 52 3.87 -1.47 -11.54
CA LEU A 52 3.41 -0.09 -11.60
C LEU A 52 4.56 0.87 -11.93
N ALA A 53 5.69 0.75 -11.24
CA ALA A 53 6.86 1.59 -11.51
C ALA A 53 7.36 1.45 -12.96
N LYS A 54 7.39 0.23 -13.51
CA LYS A 54 7.73 0.01 -14.92
C LYS A 54 6.71 0.63 -15.88
N ALA A 55 5.43 0.58 -15.54
CA ALA A 55 4.39 1.19 -16.34
C ALA A 55 4.54 2.72 -16.38
N GLU A 56 4.80 3.37 -15.24
CA GLU A 56 5.03 4.82 -15.19
C GLU A 56 6.24 5.26 -16.05
N VAL A 57 7.34 4.50 -16.02
CA VAL A 57 8.54 4.79 -16.83
C VAL A 57 8.28 4.67 -18.33
N ASN A 58 7.43 3.75 -18.77
CA ASN A 58 7.15 3.54 -20.20
C ASN A 58 6.17 4.55 -20.81
N HIS A 59 5.41 5.29 -19.99
CA HIS A 59 4.45 6.29 -20.45
C HIS A 59 4.98 7.74 -20.33
N GLY A 60 6.18 7.93 -19.79
CA GLY A 60 6.87 9.22 -19.64
C GLY A 60 7.79 9.58 -20.80
#